data_AF-A0A938MZ83-F1
#
_entry.id   AF-A0A938MZ83-F1
#
_cell.length_a   1.000
_cell.length_b   1.000
_cell.length_c   1.000
_cell.angle_alpha   90.00
_cell.angle_beta   90.00
_cell.angle_gamma   90.00
#
_symmetry.space_group_name_H-M   'P 1'
#
loop_
_entity.id
_entity.type
_entity.pdbx_description
1 polymer ?
#
loop_
_entity_poly.entity_id
_entity_poly.type
_entity_poly.pdbx_seq_one_letter_code
_entity_poly.pdbx_strand_id
1 'polypeptide(L)'
;MTETKQETESQPSTKFRKDPTPRAHDDAKAADAGIGISPASPLAQEFTVIAQINPRPDTSTGRYTIADAPSLVRLADGGLLCATPFVNRKRNPSGGTEDERRNWFRTERNVWDDRGLLHFHRSDDQGRTWKKLSQELEFQCGRLIQQGKTLYFLGVGRYRNGGIQISRSNDGGVSWAAPTRLFEGAYYQASTGMVIRDGRLYWCFGAASEQGKFNSYGSRTVVVAADFNRDLTQRDAWRISKALTFPSDALNGIRSGTSPSADHWLEGNVVESGGRLLVLWRSKIDDSTTLNLAAVCTLEDDGALLDYRFSRFYPVPGAHLHFHILRDDQTGIYWMTSQAGTRGRLALHCSHDALNWLHAAYLVVWPKATQASNYTGPFIDGQDLLFGARTAYQAPNNHDNDLVTFHRVRNFRSLAKPLMTEGRGLRDVQAR
;
A
#
# COMPACT_ATOMS: atom_id res chain seq x y z
N MET A 1 -29.12 53.65 -45.47
CA MET A 1 -28.94 54.02 -44.05
C MET A 1 -29.75 53.00 -43.27
N THR A 2 -29.19 52.09 -42.49
CA THR A 2 -28.09 52.20 -41.52
C THR A 2 -27.38 50.86 -41.35
N GLU A 3 -26.10 50.95 -41.01
CA GLU A 3 -25.11 49.90 -40.81
C GLU A 3 -25.40 48.98 -39.62
N THR A 4 -24.98 47.72 -39.69
CA THR A 4 -24.85 46.82 -38.54
C THR A 4 -23.38 46.50 -38.34
N LYS A 5 -22.80 47.02 -37.25
CA LYS A 5 -21.41 46.77 -36.83
C LYS A 5 -21.28 45.41 -36.17
N GLN A 6 -20.25 44.67 -36.58
CA GLN A 6 -19.66 43.56 -35.84
C GLN A 6 -18.87 44.11 -34.64
N GLU A 7 -19.09 43.55 -33.45
CA GLU A 7 -18.18 43.68 -32.32
C GLU A 7 -17.63 42.30 -31.95
N THR A 8 -16.31 42.21 -32.00
CA THR A 8 -15.46 41.11 -31.58
C THR A 8 -15.35 41.08 -30.05
N GLU A 9 -15.77 39.98 -29.42
CA GLU A 9 -15.52 39.74 -27.99
C GLU A 9 -14.12 39.16 -27.76
N SER A 10 -13.45 39.76 -26.78
CA SER A 10 -12.08 39.49 -26.36
C SER A 10 -12.07 38.45 -25.23
N GLN A 11 -11.14 37.48 -25.31
CA GLN A 11 -10.88 36.52 -24.24
C GLN A 11 -10.10 37.17 -23.09
N PRO A 12 -10.49 36.99 -21.81
CA PRO A 12 -9.65 37.38 -20.70
C PRO A 12 -8.66 36.26 -20.33
N SER A 13 -7.37 36.57 -20.47
CA SER A 13 -6.25 35.76 -19.96
C SER A 13 -6.25 35.76 -18.42
N THR A 14 -6.42 34.60 -17.80
CA THR A 14 -6.18 34.43 -16.35
C THR A 14 -4.78 33.84 -16.12
N LYS A 15 -3.85 34.71 -15.72
CA LYS A 15 -2.52 34.35 -15.24
C LYS A 15 -2.65 33.59 -13.90
N PHE A 16 -2.24 32.33 -13.87
CA PHE A 16 -2.08 31.58 -12.63
C PHE A 16 -0.94 32.18 -11.80
N ARG A 17 -1.30 32.71 -10.63
CA ARG A 17 -0.37 33.18 -9.60
C ARG A 17 0.26 31.94 -8.94
N LYS A 18 1.60 31.83 -8.99
CA LYS A 18 2.35 30.90 -8.15
C LYS A 18 2.26 31.40 -6.72
N ASP A 19 1.46 30.74 -5.88
CA ASP A 19 1.57 30.92 -4.43
C ASP A 19 2.77 30.12 -3.89
N PRO A 20 3.50 30.65 -2.89
CA PRO A 20 4.73 30.06 -2.41
C PRO A 20 4.46 28.85 -1.51
N THR A 21 5.34 27.85 -1.62
CA THR A 21 5.57 26.76 -0.66
C THR A 21 5.49 27.24 0.80
N PRO A 22 4.74 26.56 1.70
CA PRO A 22 4.79 26.88 3.12
C PRO A 22 6.18 26.51 3.68
N ARG A 23 6.87 27.49 4.26
CA ARG A 23 8.03 27.25 5.13
C ARG A 23 7.53 26.70 6.46
N ALA A 24 8.15 25.62 6.92
CA ALA A 24 7.94 25.08 8.26
C ALA A 24 8.41 26.09 9.31
N HIS A 25 7.69 26.11 10.44
CA HIS A 25 8.03 26.90 11.62
C HIS A 25 9.38 26.42 12.20
N ASP A 26 10.39 27.28 12.13
CA ASP A 26 11.49 27.28 13.09
C ASP A 26 10.98 27.95 14.36
N ASP A 27 10.97 27.22 15.48
CA ASP A 27 11.27 27.73 16.82
C ASP A 27 11.21 26.58 17.84
N ALA A 28 12.38 26.01 18.13
CA ALA A 28 12.58 25.18 19.31
C ALA A 28 13.40 25.99 20.33
N LYS A 29 12.75 26.44 21.40
CA LYS A 29 13.41 26.77 22.66
C LYS A 29 12.84 25.89 23.77
N ALA A 30 13.74 25.12 24.37
CA ALA A 30 13.49 24.30 25.52
C ALA A 30 13.41 25.15 26.80
N ALA A 31 12.41 24.87 27.64
CA ALA A 31 12.55 24.66 29.08
C ALA A 31 11.15 24.49 29.67
N ASP A 32 10.77 23.26 30.03
CA ASP A 32 9.94 23.07 31.23
C ASP A 32 10.24 21.71 31.86
N ALA A 33 10.67 21.74 33.11
CA ALA A 33 10.94 20.58 33.94
C ALA A 33 9.66 20.26 34.71
N GLY A 34 8.76 19.56 34.03
CA GLY A 34 7.57 18.96 34.61
C GLY A 34 7.31 17.63 33.90
N ILE A 35 6.73 16.66 34.58
CA ILE A 35 6.29 15.40 33.98
C ILE A 35 5.07 15.71 33.09
N GLY A 36 5.32 16.38 31.98
CA GLY A 36 4.40 16.59 30.88
C GLY A 36 4.73 15.55 29.84
N ILE A 37 3.90 14.52 29.72
CA ILE A 37 3.91 13.66 28.54
C ILE A 37 3.42 14.54 27.39
N SER A 38 4.34 15.30 26.77
CA SER A 38 4.10 15.84 25.44
C SER A 38 3.83 14.63 24.55
N PRO A 39 2.69 14.53 23.84
CA PRO A 39 2.49 13.45 22.90
C PRO A 39 3.65 13.51 21.91
N ALA A 40 4.46 12.44 21.87
CA ALA A 40 5.65 12.39 21.03
C ALA A 40 5.29 12.87 19.62
N SER A 41 5.90 13.97 19.18
CA SER A 41 5.59 14.58 17.89
C SER A 41 5.79 13.54 16.77
N PRO A 42 4.93 13.52 15.73
CA PRO A 42 5.05 12.53 14.67
C PRO A 42 6.44 12.60 14.00
N LEU A 43 7.10 11.45 13.85
CA LEU A 43 8.51 11.40 13.45
C LEU A 43 8.76 11.68 11.96
N ALA A 44 7.70 11.71 11.14
CA ALA A 44 7.78 11.85 9.70
C ALA A 44 6.67 12.78 9.15
N GLN A 45 6.28 13.80 9.92
CA GLN A 45 5.24 14.75 9.52
C GLN A 45 5.63 15.54 8.25
N GLU A 46 6.91 15.83 8.08
CA GLU A 46 7.45 16.46 6.87
C GLU A 46 7.48 15.48 5.68
N PHE A 47 7.28 16.02 4.48
CA PHE A 47 7.31 15.23 3.26
C PHE A 47 7.73 16.04 2.04
N THR A 48 8.17 15.32 1.00
CA THR A 48 8.27 15.85 -0.36
C THR A 48 7.20 15.20 -1.23
N VAL A 49 6.82 15.87 -2.32
CA VAL A 49 5.79 15.38 -3.23
C VAL A 49 6.45 14.58 -4.36
N ILE A 50 6.09 13.30 -4.47
CA ILE A 50 6.49 12.44 -5.58
C ILE A 50 5.62 12.72 -6.80
N ALA A 51 4.30 12.78 -6.59
CA ALA A 51 3.32 13.03 -7.64
C ALA A 51 2.10 13.81 -7.10
N GLN A 52 1.52 14.65 -7.95
CA GLN A 52 0.26 15.34 -7.70
C GLN A 52 -0.84 14.74 -8.57
N ILE A 53 -2.05 14.69 -8.03
CA ILE A 53 -3.23 14.11 -8.67
C ILE A 53 -4.32 15.16 -8.60
N ASN A 54 -5.02 15.38 -9.72
CA ASN A 54 -6.17 16.26 -9.71
C ASN A 54 -7.28 15.64 -8.86
N PRO A 55 -7.71 16.28 -7.75
CA PRO A 55 -8.79 15.74 -6.91
C PRO A 55 -10.17 15.86 -7.55
N ARG A 56 -10.28 16.59 -8.68
CA ARG A 56 -11.53 16.79 -9.43
C ARG A 56 -11.68 15.70 -10.50
N PRO A 57 -12.93 15.35 -10.87
CA PRO A 57 -13.14 14.43 -11.97
C PRO A 57 -12.66 15.04 -13.29
N ASP A 58 -12.18 14.19 -14.18
CA ASP A 58 -11.97 14.51 -15.58
C ASP A 58 -13.29 14.99 -16.19
N THR A 59 -13.27 16.16 -16.82
CA THR A 59 -14.49 16.82 -17.31
C THR A 59 -15.14 16.10 -18.49
N SER A 60 -14.37 15.31 -19.25
CA SER A 60 -14.87 14.58 -20.41
C SER A 60 -15.50 13.23 -20.04
N THR A 61 -14.95 12.55 -19.04
CA THR A 61 -15.35 11.20 -18.64
C THR A 61 -16.10 11.15 -17.31
N GLY A 62 -16.06 12.22 -16.52
CA GLY A 62 -16.59 12.27 -15.15
C GLY A 62 -15.83 11.38 -14.15
N ARG A 63 -14.67 10.83 -14.53
CA ARG A 63 -13.90 9.88 -13.71
C ARG A 63 -12.88 10.58 -12.83
N TYR A 64 -12.62 9.99 -11.68
CA TYR A 64 -11.59 10.43 -10.75
C TYR A 64 -10.34 9.59 -10.93
N THR A 65 -9.18 10.24 -10.90
CA THR A 65 -7.89 9.57 -10.76
C THR A 65 -7.55 9.48 -9.29
N ILE A 66 -7.09 8.31 -8.85
CA ILE A 66 -6.43 8.12 -7.56
C ILE A 66 -5.11 7.41 -7.79
N ALA A 67 -4.15 7.52 -6.87
CA ALA A 67 -3.04 6.56 -6.87
C ALA A 67 -3.42 5.33 -6.06
N ASP A 68 -2.85 4.17 -6.40
CA ASP A 68 -2.74 3.02 -5.51
C ASP A 68 -1.42 3.11 -4.71
N ALA A 69 -1.11 2.11 -3.89
CA ALA A 69 0.02 2.16 -2.98
C ALA A 69 1.36 2.29 -3.75
N PRO A 70 2.19 3.30 -3.41
CA PRO A 70 3.53 3.42 -3.99
C PRO A 70 4.44 2.26 -3.58
N SER A 71 5.46 2.02 -4.39
CA SER A 71 6.53 1.08 -4.09
C SER A 71 7.88 1.74 -4.34
N LEU A 72 8.77 1.69 -3.36
CA LEU A 72 10.08 2.35 -3.38
C LEU A 72 11.22 1.35 -3.43
N VAL A 73 12.31 1.73 -4.09
CA VAL A 73 13.58 0.98 -4.11
C VAL A 73 14.76 1.94 -4.24
N ARG A 74 15.92 1.55 -3.69
CA ARG A 74 17.20 2.20 -3.97
C ARG A 74 17.90 1.52 -5.16
N LEU A 75 18.25 2.34 -6.15
CA LEU A 75 18.97 1.92 -7.33
C LEU A 75 20.47 1.73 -7.03
N ALA A 76 21.15 0.97 -7.88
CA ALA A 76 22.58 0.68 -7.74
C ALA A 76 23.47 1.94 -7.85
N ASP A 77 23.01 2.99 -8.54
CA ASP A 77 23.68 4.28 -8.65
C ASP A 77 23.39 5.22 -7.47
N GLY A 78 22.65 4.74 -6.46
CA GLY A 78 22.24 5.53 -5.30
C GLY A 78 21.00 6.39 -5.52
N GLY A 79 20.40 6.39 -6.71
CA GLY A 79 19.09 7.01 -6.93
C GLY A 79 17.96 6.29 -6.19
N LEU A 80 16.85 6.98 -5.94
CA LEU A 80 15.60 6.38 -5.48
C LEU A 80 14.63 6.29 -6.65
N LEU A 81 13.96 5.14 -6.78
CA LEU A 81 12.88 4.94 -7.73
C LEU A 81 11.58 4.67 -6.98
N CYS A 82 10.51 5.35 -7.39
CA CYS A 82 9.15 5.15 -6.91
C CYS A 82 8.25 4.73 -8.06
N ALA A 83 7.61 3.57 -7.93
CA ALA A 83 6.55 3.12 -8.82
C ALA A 83 5.19 3.48 -8.21
N THR A 84 4.36 4.19 -8.96
CA THR A 84 3.07 4.74 -8.50
C THR A 84 1.96 4.33 -9.47
N PRO A 85 1.15 3.31 -9.14
CA PRO A 85 -0.02 2.98 -9.93
C PRO A 85 -1.08 4.08 -9.80
N PHE A 86 -1.72 4.46 -10.89
CA PHE A 86 -2.85 5.38 -10.94
C PHE A 86 -4.06 4.65 -11.50
N VAL A 87 -5.22 4.87 -10.88
CA VAL A 87 -6.47 4.22 -11.24
C VAL A 87 -7.52 5.27 -11.57
N ASN A 88 -8.07 5.18 -12.78
CA ASN A 88 -9.19 6.00 -13.21
C ASN A 88 -10.51 5.28 -12.94
N ARG A 89 -11.29 5.79 -11.99
CA ARG A 89 -12.51 5.14 -11.50
C ARG A 89 -13.68 6.10 -11.39
N LYS A 90 -14.90 5.56 -11.40
CA LYS A 90 -16.07 6.32 -10.96
C LYS A 90 -16.05 6.43 -9.42
N ARG A 91 -16.50 7.56 -8.89
CA ARG A 91 -16.63 7.78 -7.44
C ARG A 91 -18.09 7.71 -7.04
N ASN A 92 -18.36 7.16 -5.85
CA ASN A 92 -19.70 7.22 -5.26
C ASN A 92 -20.13 8.70 -5.18
N PRO A 93 -21.33 9.10 -5.68
CA PRO A 93 -21.83 10.45 -5.50
C PRO A 93 -21.91 10.79 -4.00
N SER A 94 -21.01 11.67 -3.55
CA SER A 94 -21.09 12.27 -2.22
C SER A 94 -22.26 13.25 -2.20
N GLY A 95 -23.48 12.73 -1.98
CA GLY A 95 -24.70 13.54 -1.98
C GLY A 95 -26.03 12.79 -2.18
N GLY A 96 -26.02 11.50 -2.52
CA GLY A 96 -27.25 10.71 -2.69
C GLY A 96 -27.85 10.20 -1.37
N THR A 97 -29.12 9.76 -1.43
CA THR A 97 -29.83 9.04 -0.37
C THR A 97 -29.08 7.76 0.01
N GLU A 98 -29.38 7.22 1.20
CA GLU A 98 -28.76 5.96 1.64
C GLU A 98 -29.03 4.81 0.66
N ASP A 99 -30.21 4.78 0.05
CA ASP A 99 -30.58 3.79 -0.96
C ASP A 99 -29.81 3.98 -2.27
N GLU A 100 -29.59 5.21 -2.74
CA GLU A 100 -28.73 5.46 -3.91
C GLU A 100 -27.28 5.03 -3.66
N ARG A 101 -26.75 5.28 -2.47
CA ARG A 101 -25.41 4.81 -2.06
C ARG A 101 -25.36 3.28 -1.98
N ARG A 102 -26.41 2.66 -1.44
CA ARG A 102 -26.54 1.20 -1.34
C ARG A 102 -26.64 0.54 -2.73
N ASN A 103 -27.38 1.17 -3.64
CA ASN A 103 -27.56 0.67 -5.01
C ASN A 103 -26.29 0.83 -5.84
N TRP A 104 -25.52 1.92 -5.66
CA TRP A 104 -24.22 2.12 -6.33
C TRP A 104 -23.27 0.93 -6.19
N PHE A 105 -23.13 0.40 -4.97
CA PHE A 105 -22.30 -0.79 -4.71
C PHE A 105 -22.85 -2.07 -5.34
N ARG A 106 -24.15 -2.11 -5.66
CA ARG A 106 -24.86 -3.28 -6.16
C ARG A 106 -24.96 -3.32 -7.68
N THR A 107 -25.08 -2.17 -8.35
CA THR A 107 -25.38 -2.07 -9.78
C THR A 107 -24.38 -1.24 -10.59
N GLU A 108 -23.69 -0.26 -9.99
CA GLU A 108 -22.93 0.73 -10.78
C GLU A 108 -21.41 0.71 -10.58
N ARG A 109 -20.90 0.16 -9.47
CA ARG A 109 -19.46 -0.03 -9.26
C ARG A 109 -18.94 -1.21 -10.08
N ASN A 110 -18.77 -1.01 -11.38
CA ASN A 110 -18.12 -2.00 -12.24
C ASN A 110 -16.59 -1.96 -12.01
N VAL A 111 -16.11 -2.74 -11.03
CA VAL A 111 -14.69 -2.78 -10.63
C VAL A 111 -13.74 -3.22 -11.76
N TRP A 112 -14.30 -3.76 -12.84
CA TRP A 112 -13.57 -4.19 -14.04
C TRP A 112 -13.21 -3.04 -14.98
N ASP A 113 -13.90 -1.90 -14.90
CA ASP A 113 -13.70 -0.75 -15.79
C ASP A 113 -12.76 0.31 -15.17
N ASP A 114 -12.21 0.00 -14.01
CA ASP A 114 -11.14 0.79 -13.40
C ASP A 114 -9.85 0.54 -14.20
N ARG A 115 -9.30 1.61 -14.79
CA ARG A 115 -8.13 1.54 -15.67
C ARG A 115 -6.87 1.98 -14.95
N GLY A 116 -5.90 1.08 -14.88
CA GLY A 116 -4.59 1.24 -14.26
C GLY A 116 -3.52 1.73 -15.22
N LEU A 117 -2.75 2.74 -14.79
CA LEU A 117 -1.50 3.15 -15.41
C LEU A 117 -0.43 3.30 -14.33
N LEU A 118 0.72 2.67 -14.54
CA LEU A 118 1.86 2.77 -13.66
C LEU A 118 2.80 3.83 -14.16
N HIS A 119 3.07 4.83 -13.32
CA HIS A 119 4.14 5.79 -13.59
C HIS A 119 5.33 5.51 -12.68
N PHE A 120 6.50 5.94 -13.14
CA PHE A 120 7.74 5.88 -12.36
C PHE A 120 8.25 7.29 -12.08
N HIS A 121 8.80 7.48 -10.89
CA HIS A 121 9.40 8.74 -10.45
C HIS A 121 10.78 8.46 -9.87
N ARG A 122 11.77 9.26 -10.25
CA ARG A 122 13.15 9.11 -9.80
C ARG A 122 13.60 10.32 -9.01
N SER A 123 14.40 10.08 -7.97
CA SER A 123 15.10 11.11 -7.20
C SER A 123 16.59 10.79 -7.15
N ASP A 124 17.42 11.78 -7.48
CA ASP A 124 18.89 11.68 -7.44
C ASP A 124 19.49 12.46 -6.25
N ASP A 125 18.64 13.03 -5.39
CA ASP A 125 19.02 13.92 -4.28
C ASP A 125 18.44 13.45 -2.94
N GLN A 126 18.38 12.13 -2.74
CA GLN A 126 17.93 11.49 -1.51
C GLN A 126 16.46 11.79 -1.16
N GLY A 127 15.59 11.94 -2.17
CA GLY A 127 14.16 12.14 -2.03
C GLY A 127 13.75 13.60 -1.83
N ARG A 128 14.65 14.57 -2.06
CA ARG A 128 14.32 16.01 -1.93
C ARG A 128 13.51 16.49 -3.12
N THR A 129 13.85 16.04 -4.32
CA THR A 129 13.10 16.31 -5.56
C THR A 129 12.86 15.02 -6.34
N TRP A 130 11.76 14.99 -7.08
CA TRP A 130 11.31 13.83 -7.86
C TRP A 130 11.00 14.25 -9.30
N LYS A 131 11.43 13.42 -10.26
CA LYS A 131 11.16 13.59 -11.69
C LYS A 131 10.35 12.39 -12.19
N LYS A 132 9.20 12.63 -12.83
CA LYS A 132 8.46 11.59 -13.53
C LYS A 132 9.29 11.11 -14.73
N LEU A 133 9.45 9.80 -14.86
CA LEU A 133 10.08 9.16 -16.03
C LEU A 133 9.05 9.05 -17.17
N SER A 134 9.54 9.00 -18.41
CA SER A 134 8.68 8.97 -19.61
C SER A 134 7.93 7.65 -19.78
N GLN A 135 8.51 6.53 -19.32
CA GLN A 135 7.90 5.21 -19.46
C GLN A 135 6.70 5.06 -18.53
N GLU A 136 5.61 4.52 -19.09
CA GLU A 136 4.43 4.08 -18.36
C GLU A 136 4.17 2.60 -18.66
N LEU A 137 3.56 1.88 -17.72
CA LEU A 137 3.11 0.50 -17.93
C LEU A 137 1.63 0.34 -17.59
N GLU A 138 1.00 -0.65 -18.19
CA GLU A 138 -0.42 -0.93 -17.97
C GLU A 138 -0.64 -1.83 -16.73
N PHE A 139 -0.43 -1.27 -15.54
CA PHE A 139 -0.71 -1.92 -14.26
C PHE A 139 -1.66 -1.08 -13.40
N GLN A 140 -2.58 -1.75 -12.71
CA GLN A 140 -3.50 -1.11 -11.76
C GLN A 140 -2.94 -1.02 -10.35
N CYS A 141 -2.17 -2.02 -9.94
CA CYS A 141 -1.58 -2.14 -8.61
C CYS A 141 -0.42 -3.13 -8.66
N GLY A 142 0.46 -3.11 -7.67
CA GLY A 142 1.63 -3.98 -7.65
C GLY A 142 2.75 -3.43 -6.77
N ARG A 143 3.94 -4.02 -6.90
CA ARG A 143 5.16 -3.55 -6.23
C ARG A 143 6.42 -3.86 -7.03
N LEU A 144 7.47 -3.07 -6.76
CA LEU A 144 8.81 -3.30 -7.25
C LEU A 144 9.47 -4.48 -6.53
N ILE A 145 10.26 -5.25 -7.26
CA ILE A 145 11.11 -6.33 -6.75
C ILE A 145 12.51 -6.09 -7.32
N GLN A 146 13.52 -6.13 -6.46
CA GLN A 146 14.91 -6.01 -6.87
C GLN A 146 15.58 -7.38 -6.79
N GLN A 147 16.16 -7.83 -7.91
CA GLN A 147 16.95 -9.06 -8.00
C GLN A 147 18.33 -8.67 -8.54
N GLY A 148 19.29 -8.45 -7.64
CA GLY A 148 20.58 -7.87 -8.00
C GLY A 148 20.43 -6.50 -8.66
N LYS A 149 20.86 -6.39 -9.93
CA LYS A 149 20.74 -5.16 -10.74
C LYS A 149 19.43 -5.07 -11.53
N THR A 150 18.68 -6.15 -11.64
CA THR A 150 17.41 -6.19 -12.37
C THR A 150 16.27 -5.76 -11.45
N LEU A 151 15.40 -4.90 -11.99
CA LEU A 151 14.15 -4.52 -11.36
C LEU A 151 13.01 -5.25 -12.05
N TYR A 152 12.05 -5.70 -11.25
CA TYR A 152 10.77 -6.17 -11.74
C TYR A 152 9.65 -5.35 -11.13
N PHE A 153 8.54 -5.24 -11.85
CA PHE A 153 7.28 -4.77 -11.30
C PHE A 153 6.27 -5.91 -11.43
N LEU A 154 5.85 -6.46 -10.30
CA LEU A 154 4.86 -7.54 -10.21
C LEU A 154 3.55 -6.95 -9.71
N GLY A 155 2.45 -7.24 -10.38
CA GLY A 155 1.17 -6.63 -10.05
C GLY A 155 0.02 -7.16 -10.87
N VAL A 156 -1.08 -6.41 -10.87
CA VAL A 156 -2.25 -6.70 -11.70
C VAL A 156 -2.23 -5.77 -12.91
N GLY A 157 -2.56 -6.31 -14.08
CA GLY A 157 -2.59 -5.56 -15.34
C GLY A 157 -3.55 -4.36 -15.32
N ARG A 158 -3.76 -3.75 -16.49
CA ARG A 158 -4.59 -2.54 -16.68
C ARG A 158 -5.94 -2.59 -15.98
N TYR A 159 -6.56 -3.76 -15.96
CA TYR A 159 -7.88 -4.02 -15.38
C TYR A 159 -7.75 -5.08 -14.30
N ARG A 160 -8.70 -5.13 -13.36
CA ARG A 160 -8.70 -6.16 -12.29
C ARG A 160 -8.74 -7.59 -12.83
N ASN A 161 -9.35 -7.83 -14.00
CA ASN A 161 -9.38 -9.12 -14.69
C ASN A 161 -8.20 -9.31 -15.66
N GLY A 162 -7.22 -8.40 -15.66
CA GLY A 162 -6.05 -8.46 -16.54
C GLY A 162 -5.01 -9.52 -16.15
N GLY A 163 -5.27 -10.31 -15.10
CA GLY A 163 -4.35 -11.28 -14.56
C GLY A 163 -3.21 -10.67 -13.73
N ILE A 164 -2.48 -11.54 -13.05
CA ILE A 164 -1.20 -11.18 -12.43
C ILE A 164 -0.16 -11.09 -13.55
N GLN A 165 0.54 -9.97 -13.62
CA GLN A 165 1.55 -9.69 -14.65
C GLN A 165 2.86 -9.25 -14.02
N ILE A 166 3.93 -9.35 -14.80
CA ILE A 166 5.27 -8.89 -14.42
C ILE A 166 5.95 -8.20 -15.59
N SER A 167 6.66 -7.11 -15.32
CA SER A 167 7.57 -6.49 -16.28
C SER A 167 8.95 -6.35 -15.66
N ARG A 168 9.99 -6.26 -16.49
CA ARG A 168 11.39 -6.16 -16.07
C ARG A 168 12.07 -4.92 -16.65
N SER A 169 13.03 -4.38 -15.91
CA SER A 169 13.96 -3.33 -16.31
C SER A 169 15.38 -3.71 -15.92
N ASN A 170 16.33 -3.44 -16.82
CA ASN A 170 17.77 -3.72 -16.64
C ASN A 170 18.62 -2.44 -16.62
N ASP A 171 17.99 -1.26 -16.61
CA ASP A 171 18.63 0.06 -16.74
C ASP A 171 18.21 1.04 -15.64
N GLY A 172 17.88 0.51 -14.45
CA GLY A 172 17.49 1.34 -13.30
C GLY A 172 16.08 1.94 -13.42
N GLY A 173 15.20 1.30 -14.19
CA GLY A 173 13.81 1.71 -14.35
C GLY A 173 13.58 2.75 -15.44
N VAL A 174 14.58 3.03 -16.28
CA VAL A 174 14.48 3.98 -17.39
C VAL A 174 13.60 3.41 -18.51
N SER A 175 13.81 2.15 -18.87
CA SER A 175 12.99 1.39 -19.80
C SER A 175 12.49 0.08 -19.19
N TRP A 176 11.35 -0.39 -19.70
CA TRP A 176 10.67 -1.58 -19.21
C TRP A 176 10.20 -2.45 -20.37
N ALA A 177 10.33 -3.76 -20.22
CA ALA A 177 9.81 -4.72 -21.19
C ALA A 177 8.27 -4.73 -21.21
N ALA A 178 7.68 -5.22 -22.30
CA ALA A 178 6.24 -5.47 -22.34
C ALA A 178 5.83 -6.41 -21.18
N PRO A 179 4.72 -6.13 -20.47
CA PRO A 179 4.28 -6.98 -19.37
C PRO A 179 4.00 -8.42 -19.82
N THR A 180 4.57 -9.37 -19.10
CA THR A 180 4.25 -10.79 -19.23
C THR A 180 3.17 -11.16 -18.24
N ARG A 181 2.05 -11.67 -18.72
CA ARG A 181 1.02 -12.23 -17.85
C ARG A 181 1.49 -13.56 -17.28
N LEU A 182 1.45 -13.72 -15.96
CA LEU A 182 1.84 -14.95 -15.26
C LEU A 182 0.63 -15.84 -15.03
N PHE A 183 -0.47 -15.25 -14.54
CA PHE A 183 -1.70 -15.96 -14.22
C PHE A 183 -2.90 -15.21 -14.75
N GLU A 184 -3.81 -15.93 -15.40
CA GLU A 184 -5.11 -15.40 -15.83
C GLU A 184 -6.05 -15.26 -14.64
N GLY A 185 -6.98 -14.30 -14.73
CA GLY A 185 -8.05 -14.14 -13.76
C GLY A 185 -8.08 -12.76 -13.13
N ALA A 186 -8.83 -12.69 -12.04
CA ALA A 186 -9.23 -11.46 -11.41
C ALA A 186 -8.59 -11.27 -10.05
N TYR A 187 -7.70 -10.30 -9.95
CA TYR A 187 -6.88 -10.09 -8.78
C TYR A 187 -6.81 -8.63 -8.34
N TYR A 188 -6.40 -8.41 -7.10
CA TYR A 188 -6.04 -7.11 -6.58
C TYR A 188 -5.04 -7.25 -5.44
N GLN A 189 -4.02 -6.40 -5.43
CA GLN A 189 -3.09 -6.32 -4.32
C GLN A 189 -2.42 -4.94 -4.28
N ALA A 190 -2.50 -4.26 -3.13
CA ALA A 190 -1.71 -3.06 -2.88
C ALA A 190 -0.26 -3.46 -2.60
N SER A 191 0.69 -2.51 -2.73
CA SER A 191 2.07 -2.72 -2.30
C SER A 191 2.13 -3.08 -0.80
N THR A 192 2.40 -4.35 -0.51
CA THR A 192 2.48 -4.94 0.84
C THR A 192 3.73 -5.82 0.98
N GLY A 193 3.93 -6.37 2.19
CA GLY A 193 5.03 -7.26 2.52
C GLY A 193 5.03 -8.55 1.70
N MET A 194 6.24 -8.94 1.28
CA MET A 194 6.54 -10.23 0.65
C MET A 194 7.68 -10.91 1.41
N VAL A 195 7.87 -12.20 1.17
CA VAL A 195 9.02 -12.94 1.70
C VAL A 195 9.88 -13.45 0.54
N ILE A 196 11.19 -13.30 0.67
CA ILE A 196 12.17 -14.04 -0.14
C ILE A 196 12.95 -14.92 0.84
N ARG A 197 12.83 -16.25 0.69
CA ARG A 197 13.48 -17.24 1.57
C ARG A 197 13.87 -18.45 0.75
N ASP A 198 15.06 -18.99 1.00
CA ASP A 198 15.56 -20.23 0.38
C ASP A 198 15.47 -20.21 -1.16
N GLY A 199 15.86 -19.08 -1.76
CA GLY A 199 15.81 -18.87 -3.21
C GLY A 199 14.40 -18.80 -3.79
N ARG A 200 13.37 -18.60 -2.97
CA ARG A 200 11.97 -18.49 -3.39
C ARG A 200 11.36 -17.17 -2.95
N LEU A 201 10.58 -16.55 -3.83
CA LEU A 201 9.76 -15.39 -3.53
C LEU A 201 8.33 -15.85 -3.24
N TYR A 202 7.69 -15.27 -2.22
CA TYR A 202 6.29 -15.51 -1.87
C TYR A 202 5.55 -14.19 -1.73
N TRP A 203 4.41 -14.08 -2.42
CA TRP A 203 3.51 -12.93 -2.28
C TRP A 203 2.05 -13.37 -2.45
N CYS A 204 1.09 -12.48 -2.18
CA CYS A 204 -0.32 -12.85 -2.17
C CYS A 204 -1.20 -11.83 -2.89
N PHE A 205 -2.37 -12.26 -3.34
CA PHE A 205 -3.35 -11.43 -4.04
C PHE A 205 -4.76 -11.71 -3.55
N GLY A 206 -5.56 -10.66 -3.39
CA GLY A 206 -7.00 -10.79 -3.30
C GLY A 206 -7.53 -11.28 -4.65
N ALA A 207 -8.53 -12.14 -4.62
CA ALA A 207 -9.17 -12.70 -5.80
C ALA A 207 -10.69 -12.52 -5.73
N ALA A 208 -11.32 -12.37 -6.89
CA ALA A 208 -12.77 -12.27 -6.96
C ALA A 208 -13.46 -13.54 -6.44
N SER A 209 -14.69 -13.43 -5.91
CA SER A 209 -15.54 -14.57 -5.58
C SER A 209 -15.83 -15.43 -6.82
N GLU A 210 -16.45 -16.60 -6.63
CA GLU A 210 -16.89 -17.43 -7.76
C GLU A 210 -17.84 -16.70 -8.70
N GLN A 211 -18.63 -15.76 -8.17
CA GLN A 211 -19.52 -14.89 -8.92
C GLN A 211 -18.81 -13.65 -9.50
N GLY A 212 -17.47 -13.60 -9.45
CA GLY A 212 -16.69 -12.50 -9.98
C GLY A 212 -16.76 -11.20 -9.16
N LYS A 213 -17.09 -11.26 -7.86
CA LYS A 213 -17.20 -10.05 -7.03
C LYS A 213 -15.97 -9.86 -6.14
N PHE A 214 -15.42 -8.65 -6.11
CA PHE A 214 -14.42 -8.23 -5.12
C PHE A 214 -15.10 -7.64 -3.89
N ASN A 215 -14.43 -7.72 -2.74
CA ASN A 215 -14.82 -7.01 -1.52
C ASN A 215 -16.28 -7.30 -1.13
N SER A 216 -16.68 -8.56 -1.30
CA SER A 216 -18.06 -9.03 -1.15
C SER A 216 -18.07 -10.44 -0.55
N TYR A 217 -19.27 -10.96 -0.31
CA TYR A 217 -19.48 -12.32 0.21
C TYR A 217 -18.79 -13.34 -0.70
N GLY A 218 -18.03 -14.25 -0.10
CA GLY A 218 -17.27 -15.25 -0.83
C GLY A 218 -16.05 -14.72 -1.59
N SER A 219 -15.59 -13.49 -1.32
CA SER A 219 -14.28 -13.03 -1.80
C SER A 219 -13.17 -14.02 -1.43
N ARG A 220 -12.16 -14.13 -2.30
CA ARG A 220 -11.11 -15.14 -2.20
C ARG A 220 -9.73 -14.50 -2.12
N THR A 221 -8.73 -15.31 -1.80
CA THR A 221 -7.31 -14.93 -1.82
C THR A 221 -6.47 -16.05 -2.39
N VAL A 222 -5.30 -15.71 -2.93
CA VAL A 222 -4.31 -16.66 -3.44
C VAL A 222 -2.91 -16.24 -2.99
N VAL A 223 -2.00 -17.20 -2.97
CA VAL A 223 -0.56 -16.98 -2.81
C VAL A 223 0.14 -17.40 -4.09
N VAL A 224 1.13 -16.64 -4.52
CA VAL A 224 2.06 -17.00 -5.59
C VAL A 224 3.44 -17.24 -5.02
N ALA A 225 4.16 -18.18 -5.62
CA ALA A 225 5.57 -18.41 -5.34
C ALA A 225 6.39 -18.44 -6.63
N ALA A 226 7.63 -17.97 -6.59
CA ALA A 226 8.56 -18.03 -7.70
C ALA A 226 9.92 -18.57 -7.28
N ASP A 227 10.59 -19.28 -8.19
CA ASP A 227 12.04 -19.47 -8.09
C ASP A 227 12.76 -18.13 -8.32
N PHE A 228 13.30 -17.57 -7.24
CA PHE A 228 13.95 -16.27 -7.22
C PHE A 228 15.38 -16.31 -7.77
N ASN A 229 15.89 -17.48 -8.19
CA ASN A 229 17.15 -17.59 -8.91
C ASN A 229 16.95 -17.55 -10.45
N ARG A 230 15.71 -17.59 -10.92
CA ARG A 230 15.37 -17.52 -12.35
C ARG A 230 14.97 -16.11 -12.78
N ASP A 231 14.89 -15.90 -14.10
CA ASP A 231 14.23 -14.73 -14.67
C ASP A 231 12.73 -14.78 -14.32
N LEU A 232 12.28 -13.83 -13.52
CA LEU A 232 10.92 -13.79 -13.01
C LEU A 232 9.86 -13.52 -14.10
N THR A 233 10.26 -13.16 -15.32
CA THR A 233 9.32 -13.08 -16.46
C THR A 233 8.97 -14.44 -17.05
N GLN A 234 9.69 -15.51 -16.69
CA GLN A 234 9.40 -16.86 -17.16
C GLN A 234 8.22 -17.46 -16.40
N ARG A 235 7.13 -17.79 -17.11
CA ARG A 235 5.88 -18.29 -16.49
C ARG A 235 6.08 -19.59 -15.69
N ASP A 236 6.95 -20.48 -16.15
CA ASP A 236 7.26 -21.76 -15.51
C ASP A 236 8.13 -21.62 -14.26
N ALA A 237 8.64 -20.42 -13.97
CA ALA A 237 9.28 -20.12 -12.68
C ALA A 237 8.24 -19.92 -11.54
N TRP A 238 6.95 -19.82 -11.88
CA TRP A 238 5.89 -19.45 -10.92
C TRP A 238 4.90 -20.58 -10.65
N ARG A 239 4.36 -20.57 -9.42
CA ARG A 239 3.22 -21.37 -8.99
C ARG A 239 2.20 -20.48 -8.27
N ILE A 240 0.96 -20.92 -8.24
CA ILE A 240 -0.14 -20.27 -7.54
C ILE A 240 -0.88 -21.31 -6.68
N SER A 241 -1.28 -20.92 -5.47
CA SER A 241 -2.07 -21.75 -4.57
C SER A 241 -3.49 -21.95 -5.12
N LYS A 242 -4.22 -22.90 -4.54
CA LYS A 242 -5.69 -22.87 -4.63
C LYS A 242 -6.21 -21.57 -4.01
N ALA A 243 -7.34 -21.10 -4.53
CA ALA A 243 -8.01 -19.93 -3.98
C ALA A 243 -8.68 -20.28 -2.64
N LEU A 244 -8.48 -19.44 -1.64
CA LEU A 244 -9.05 -19.57 -0.31
C LEU A 244 -10.18 -18.55 -0.11
N THR A 245 -11.37 -19.02 0.23
CA THR A 245 -12.56 -18.20 0.48
C THR A 245 -12.55 -17.59 1.88
N PHE A 246 -13.12 -16.40 2.03
CA PHE A 246 -13.28 -15.75 3.34
C PHE A 246 -14.00 -16.64 4.35
N PRO A 247 -13.46 -16.83 5.57
CA PRO A 247 -13.95 -17.81 6.51
C PRO A 247 -15.00 -17.13 7.40
N SER A 248 -16.13 -16.74 6.81
CA SER A 248 -17.18 -15.99 7.53
C SER A 248 -17.65 -16.69 8.81
N ASP A 249 -17.70 -18.03 8.80
CA ASP A 249 -18.14 -18.82 9.96
C ASP A 249 -17.19 -18.71 11.16
N ALA A 250 -15.91 -18.40 10.92
CA ALA A 250 -14.92 -18.21 11.98
C ALA A 250 -15.04 -16.85 12.70
N LEU A 251 -15.97 -15.98 12.28
CA LEU A 251 -16.30 -14.72 12.97
C LEU A 251 -17.51 -14.82 13.90
N ASN A 252 -18.13 -15.99 14.01
CA ASN A 252 -19.26 -16.19 14.91
C ASN A 252 -18.85 -15.88 16.36
N GLY A 253 -19.57 -14.94 16.99
CA GLY A 253 -19.27 -14.45 18.34
C GLY A 253 -18.22 -13.33 18.44
N ILE A 254 -17.55 -12.97 17.32
CA ILE A 254 -16.65 -11.81 17.24
C ILE A 254 -17.38 -10.61 16.65
N ARG A 255 -18.16 -10.85 15.58
CA ARG A 255 -18.88 -9.79 14.88
C ARG A 255 -20.08 -9.29 15.65
N SER A 256 -20.37 -7.99 15.56
CA SER A 256 -21.59 -7.40 16.12
C SER A 256 -22.84 -7.85 15.36
N GLY A 257 -22.69 -8.18 14.07
CA GLY A 257 -23.79 -8.54 13.18
C GLY A 257 -24.68 -7.35 12.79
N THR A 258 -24.25 -6.11 13.09
CA THR A 258 -25.06 -4.91 12.88
C THR A 258 -24.96 -4.34 11.47
N SER A 259 -24.02 -4.83 10.64
CA SER A 259 -23.81 -4.31 9.30
C SER A 259 -24.35 -5.27 8.23
N PRO A 260 -25.08 -4.76 7.22
CA PRO A 260 -25.48 -5.57 6.07
C PRO A 260 -24.33 -5.80 5.07
N SER A 261 -23.18 -5.14 5.26
CA SER A 261 -22.03 -5.24 4.36
C SER A 261 -21.31 -6.57 4.53
N ALA A 262 -20.83 -7.13 3.42
CA ALA A 262 -20.08 -8.36 3.43
C ALA A 262 -18.71 -8.22 4.14
N ASP A 263 -18.39 -9.17 5.00
CA ASP A 263 -17.04 -9.35 5.53
C ASP A 263 -16.12 -9.87 4.43
N HIS A 264 -14.90 -9.34 4.33
CA HIS A 264 -13.96 -9.72 3.28
C HIS A 264 -12.49 -9.43 3.62
N TRP A 265 -11.60 -10.14 2.93
CA TRP A 265 -10.15 -9.87 2.94
C TRP A 265 -9.82 -8.67 2.07
N LEU A 266 -8.76 -7.97 2.44
CA LEU A 266 -8.08 -6.97 1.64
C LEU A 266 -6.56 -7.07 1.88
N GLU A 267 -5.77 -6.78 0.85
CA GLU A 267 -4.41 -6.24 0.99
C GLU A 267 -3.49 -7.02 1.96
N GLY A 268 -3.24 -8.29 1.66
CA GLY A 268 -2.48 -9.19 2.54
C GLY A 268 -0.97 -8.95 2.53
N ASN A 269 -0.30 -9.33 3.62
CA ASN A 269 1.15 -9.32 3.79
C ASN A 269 1.64 -10.75 4.00
N VAL A 270 2.64 -11.18 3.24
CA VAL A 270 3.33 -12.45 3.52
C VAL A 270 4.48 -12.16 4.49
N VAL A 271 4.58 -12.96 5.55
CA VAL A 271 5.62 -12.85 6.58
C VAL A 271 6.14 -14.23 6.95
N GLU A 272 7.30 -14.25 7.59
CA GLU A 272 7.81 -15.45 8.25
C GLU A 272 7.64 -15.29 9.77
N SER A 273 7.28 -16.37 10.47
CA SER A 273 7.14 -16.37 11.93
C SER A 273 7.48 -17.76 12.46
N GLY A 274 8.50 -17.86 13.31
CA GLY A 274 8.95 -19.15 13.86
C GLY A 274 9.28 -20.20 12.78
N GLY A 275 9.87 -19.78 11.65
CA GLY A 275 10.20 -20.65 10.51
C GLY A 275 9.02 -20.99 9.59
N ARG A 276 7.81 -20.52 9.90
CA ARG A 276 6.60 -20.75 9.09
C ARG A 276 6.25 -19.53 8.27
N LEU A 277 5.78 -19.74 7.04
CA LEU A 277 5.20 -18.66 6.25
C LEU A 277 3.75 -18.43 6.67
N LEU A 278 3.42 -17.18 6.92
CA LEU A 278 2.07 -16.73 7.25
C LEU A 278 1.63 -15.67 6.25
N VAL A 279 0.33 -15.57 6.03
CA VAL A 279 -0.28 -14.46 5.29
C VAL A 279 -1.25 -13.74 6.21
N LEU A 280 -0.98 -12.46 6.49
CA LEU A 280 -1.80 -11.59 7.34
C LEU A 280 -2.61 -10.66 6.45
N TRP A 281 -3.93 -10.78 6.48
CA TRP A 281 -4.85 -9.99 5.68
C TRP A 281 -5.54 -8.91 6.49
N ARG A 282 -5.57 -7.70 5.94
CA ARG A 282 -6.55 -6.69 6.36
C ARG A 282 -7.94 -7.30 6.20
N SER A 283 -8.77 -7.13 7.22
CA SER A 283 -10.13 -7.66 7.23
C SER A 283 -11.10 -6.52 7.43
N LYS A 284 -12.05 -6.39 6.50
CA LYS A 284 -13.18 -5.48 6.69
C LYS A 284 -14.32 -6.30 7.29
N ILE A 285 -14.54 -6.13 8.59
CA ILE A 285 -15.54 -6.87 9.36
C ILE A 285 -16.56 -5.87 9.92
N ASP A 286 -17.86 -6.18 9.80
CA ASP A 286 -18.97 -5.31 10.22
C ASP A 286 -18.80 -3.86 9.70
N ASP A 287 -18.50 -3.71 8.41
CA ASP A 287 -18.18 -2.43 7.78
C ASP A 287 -17.03 -1.64 8.45
N SER A 288 -16.03 -2.35 8.99
CA SER A 288 -14.90 -1.78 9.74
C SER A 288 -15.26 -1.26 11.13
N THR A 289 -16.36 -1.70 11.74
CA THR A 289 -16.65 -1.43 13.16
C THR A 289 -15.92 -2.40 14.09
N THR A 290 -15.60 -3.61 13.61
CA THR A 290 -14.69 -4.53 14.28
C THR A 290 -13.25 -4.20 13.89
N LEU A 291 -12.58 -3.42 14.76
CA LEU A 291 -11.25 -2.87 14.50
C LEU A 291 -10.11 -3.83 14.87
N ASN A 292 -8.94 -3.60 14.28
CA ASN A 292 -7.66 -4.22 14.66
C ASN A 292 -7.62 -5.75 14.60
N LEU A 293 -8.37 -6.35 13.68
CA LEU A 293 -8.39 -7.79 13.48
C LEU A 293 -7.94 -8.13 12.06
N ALA A 294 -6.89 -8.95 11.96
CA ALA A 294 -6.43 -9.51 10.69
C ALA A 294 -6.83 -10.98 10.60
N ALA A 295 -7.09 -11.46 9.38
CA ALA A 295 -7.19 -12.88 9.14
C ALA A 295 -5.78 -13.42 8.86
N VAL A 296 -5.41 -14.48 9.56
CA VAL A 296 -4.10 -15.13 9.47
C VAL A 296 -4.26 -16.48 8.81
N CYS A 297 -3.47 -16.70 7.76
CA CYS A 297 -3.40 -17.95 7.03
C CYS A 297 -2.00 -18.55 7.15
N THR A 298 -1.91 -19.87 7.14
CA THR A 298 -0.64 -20.60 7.00
C THR A 298 -0.35 -20.87 5.54
N LEU A 299 0.94 -20.90 5.21
CA LEU A 299 1.44 -21.29 3.91
C LEU A 299 2.57 -22.30 4.08
N GLU A 300 2.39 -23.48 3.49
CA GLU A 300 3.43 -24.50 3.38
C GLU A 300 3.77 -24.72 1.90
N ASP A 301 5.05 -24.90 1.59
CA ASP A 301 5.56 -25.12 0.24
C ASP A 301 6.47 -26.34 0.22
N ASP A 302 6.03 -27.42 -0.44
CA ASP A 302 6.83 -28.63 -0.65
C ASP A 302 7.65 -28.61 -1.95
N GLY A 303 7.62 -27.48 -2.68
CA GLY A 303 8.27 -27.30 -3.97
C GLY A 303 7.36 -27.61 -5.17
N ALA A 304 6.26 -28.35 -4.98
CA ALA A 304 5.25 -28.63 -5.99
C ALA A 304 3.92 -27.92 -5.67
N LEU A 305 3.40 -28.09 -4.45
CA LEU A 305 2.15 -27.53 -3.98
C LEU A 305 2.39 -26.37 -3.01
N LEU A 306 1.57 -25.32 -3.16
CA LEU A 306 1.40 -24.28 -2.14
C LEU A 306 0.15 -24.61 -1.32
N ASP A 307 0.35 -25.15 -0.13
CA ASP A 307 -0.74 -25.46 0.80
C ASP A 307 -1.08 -24.23 1.63
N TYR A 308 -2.17 -23.57 1.24
CA TYR A 308 -2.58 -22.28 1.75
C TYR A 308 -3.93 -22.39 2.46
N ARG A 309 -3.94 -22.18 3.79
CA ARG A 309 -5.10 -22.45 4.64
C ARG A 309 -5.37 -21.32 5.62
N PHE A 310 -6.64 -21.04 5.89
CA PHE A 310 -7.01 -20.17 6.99
C PHE A 310 -6.61 -20.82 8.31
N SER A 311 -6.06 -20.02 9.22
CA SER A 311 -5.72 -20.46 10.58
C SER A 311 -6.65 -19.83 11.61
N ARG A 312 -6.68 -18.50 11.67
CA ARG A 312 -7.39 -17.77 12.73
C ARG A 312 -7.55 -16.29 12.39
N PHE A 313 -8.42 -15.61 13.10
CA PHE A 313 -8.33 -14.16 13.24
C PHE A 313 -7.37 -13.80 14.38
N TYR A 314 -6.59 -12.73 14.21
CA TYR A 314 -5.58 -12.32 15.18
C TYR A 314 -5.53 -10.79 15.35
N PRO A 315 -5.34 -10.28 16.57
CA PRO A 315 -5.20 -8.84 16.81
C PRO A 315 -3.99 -8.26 16.07
N VAL A 316 -4.23 -7.33 15.16
CA VAL A 316 -3.19 -6.60 14.43
C VAL A 316 -3.58 -5.12 14.37
N PRO A 317 -2.79 -4.21 14.98
CA PRO A 317 -3.10 -2.77 15.00
C PRO A 317 -3.29 -2.21 13.58
N GLY A 318 -4.47 -1.62 13.35
CA GLY A 318 -4.81 -1.01 12.07
C GLY A 318 -5.33 -1.95 11.00
N ALA A 319 -5.51 -3.25 11.28
CA ALA A 319 -5.90 -4.26 10.28
C ALA A 319 -7.33 -4.17 9.71
N HIS A 320 -8.11 -3.18 10.13
CA HIS A 320 -9.37 -2.78 9.48
C HIS A 320 -9.12 -1.80 8.31
N LEU A 321 -7.93 -1.16 8.32
CA LEU A 321 -7.36 -0.29 7.30
C LEU A 321 -6.08 -0.94 6.73
N HIS A 322 -5.36 -0.21 5.87
CA HIS A 322 -4.14 -0.71 5.27
C HIS A 322 -2.99 -0.80 6.28
N PHE A 323 -2.20 -1.86 6.18
CA PHE A 323 -0.91 -2.00 6.86
C PHE A 323 0.11 -2.70 5.95
N HIS A 324 1.38 -2.38 6.14
CA HIS A 324 2.50 -2.96 5.40
C HIS A 324 3.54 -3.46 6.40
N ILE A 325 3.92 -4.74 6.29
CA ILE A 325 4.93 -5.38 7.14
C ILE A 325 6.20 -5.61 6.34
N LEU A 326 7.34 -5.28 6.94
CA LEU A 326 8.66 -5.55 6.40
C LEU A 326 9.54 -6.16 7.49
N ARG A 327 10.43 -7.06 7.10
CA ARG A 327 11.45 -7.61 7.99
C ARG A 327 12.73 -6.80 7.84
N ASP A 328 13.33 -6.44 8.96
CA ASP A 328 14.66 -5.89 9.00
C ASP A 328 15.68 -7.02 9.10
N ASP A 329 16.27 -7.43 7.98
CA ASP A 329 17.21 -8.56 7.95
C ASP A 329 18.47 -8.33 8.81
N GLN A 330 18.80 -7.07 9.14
CA GLN A 330 19.92 -6.77 10.02
C GLN A 330 19.65 -7.18 11.47
N THR A 331 18.40 -7.07 11.93
CA THR A 331 18.03 -7.26 13.34
C THR A 331 17.09 -8.43 13.58
N GLY A 332 16.44 -8.93 12.53
CA GLY A 332 15.37 -9.91 12.60
C GLY A 332 14.02 -9.33 13.04
N ILE A 333 13.94 -8.05 13.38
CA ILE A 333 12.71 -7.39 13.82
C ILE A 333 11.81 -7.10 12.61
N TYR A 334 10.51 -7.30 12.79
CA TYR A 334 9.48 -6.85 11.87
C TYR A 334 9.04 -5.43 12.21
N TRP A 335 8.90 -4.62 11.17
CA TRP A 335 8.35 -3.28 11.25
C TRP A 335 7.04 -3.23 10.48
N MET A 336 6.05 -2.52 11.03
CA MET A 336 4.76 -2.35 10.39
C MET A 336 4.34 -0.89 10.40
N THR A 337 4.07 -0.35 9.21
CA THR A 337 3.34 0.91 9.07
C THR A 337 1.85 0.60 8.99
N SER A 338 1.04 1.15 9.89
CA SER A 338 -0.42 0.94 9.89
C SER A 338 -1.18 2.15 10.42
N GLN A 339 -2.48 2.21 10.14
CA GLN A 339 -3.33 3.28 10.65
C GLN A 339 -3.74 3.02 12.11
N ALA A 340 -3.51 4.01 12.97
CA ALA A 340 -3.89 3.97 14.38
C ALA A 340 -5.35 4.43 14.56
N GLY A 341 -6.28 3.49 14.43
CA GLY A 341 -7.72 3.67 14.63
C GLY A 341 -8.44 4.43 13.52
N THR A 342 -7.84 5.50 12.98
CA THR A 342 -8.40 6.26 11.85
C THR A 342 -7.35 6.48 10.76
N ARG A 343 -7.80 6.79 9.54
CA ARG A 343 -6.91 7.08 8.42
C ARG A 343 -6.04 8.33 8.62
N GLY A 344 -6.40 9.23 9.53
CA GLY A 344 -5.64 10.45 9.80
C GLY A 344 -4.37 10.23 10.62
N ARG A 345 -4.16 9.04 11.19
CA ARG A 345 -3.03 8.74 12.08
C ARG A 345 -2.28 7.53 11.56
N LEU A 346 -1.08 7.75 11.04
CA LEU A 346 -0.15 6.69 10.61
C LEU A 346 0.82 6.42 11.77
N ALA A 347 0.97 5.14 12.12
CA ALA A 347 1.86 4.68 13.18
C ALA A 347 2.89 3.68 12.65
N LEU A 348 4.00 3.59 13.37
CA LEU A 348 5.01 2.56 13.24
C LEU A 348 4.90 1.60 14.42
N HIS A 349 4.92 0.32 14.12
CA HIS A 349 4.93 -0.77 15.08
C HIS A 349 6.15 -1.66 14.85
N CYS A 350 6.58 -2.35 15.90
CA CYS A 350 7.64 -3.35 15.84
C CYS A 350 7.19 -4.68 16.45
N SER A 351 7.75 -5.79 15.96
CA SER A 351 7.43 -7.14 16.41
C SER A 351 8.62 -8.07 16.22
N HIS A 352 8.79 -9.05 17.12
CA HIS A 352 9.81 -10.09 16.96
C HIS A 352 9.32 -11.28 16.12
N ASP A 353 8.01 -11.47 16.00
CA ASP A 353 7.38 -12.67 15.43
C ASP A 353 6.32 -12.36 14.37
N ALA A 354 6.21 -11.10 13.95
CA ALA A 354 5.21 -10.58 13.02
C ALA A 354 3.74 -10.77 13.45
N LEU A 355 3.49 -11.13 14.71
CA LEU A 355 2.15 -11.34 15.28
C LEU A 355 1.92 -10.40 16.46
N ASN A 356 2.87 -10.31 17.38
CA ASN A 356 2.78 -9.51 18.59
C ASN A 356 3.41 -8.12 18.35
N TRP A 357 2.54 -7.13 18.16
CA TRP A 357 2.93 -5.78 17.73
C TRP A 357 2.97 -4.78 18.87
N LEU A 358 4.13 -4.16 19.08
CA LEU A 358 4.31 -3.03 19.97
C LEU A 358 4.22 -1.72 19.18
N HIS A 359 3.52 -0.72 19.71
CA HIS A 359 3.55 0.63 19.15
C HIS A 359 4.93 1.25 19.37
N ALA A 360 5.58 1.68 18.30
CA ALA A 360 6.90 2.31 18.36
C ALA A 360 6.81 3.84 18.31
N ALA A 361 6.01 4.40 17.39
CA ALA A 361 5.80 5.84 17.26
C ALA A 361 4.61 6.19 16.37
N TYR A 362 4.12 7.42 16.46
CA TYR A 362 3.36 8.04 15.36
C TYR A 362 4.32 8.54 14.28
N LEU A 363 3.98 8.29 13.02
CA LEU A 363 4.73 8.75 11.85
C LEU A 363 4.16 10.05 11.30
N VAL A 364 2.85 10.08 11.06
CA VAL A 364 2.13 11.24 10.51
C VAL A 364 0.78 11.36 11.22
N VAL A 365 0.42 12.57 11.64
CA VAL A 365 -0.88 12.85 12.25
C VAL A 365 -1.51 14.07 11.58
N TRP A 366 -2.66 13.86 10.96
CA TRP A 366 -3.40 14.92 10.29
C TRP A 366 -4.47 15.53 11.21
N PRO A 367 -4.64 16.87 11.22
CA PRO A 367 -5.62 17.53 12.08
C PRO A 367 -7.05 17.44 11.54
N LYS A 368 -7.23 17.26 10.22
CA LYS A 368 -8.56 17.20 9.59
C LYS A 368 -8.98 15.77 9.33
N ALA A 369 -10.25 15.46 9.58
CA ALA A 369 -10.82 14.13 9.34
C ALA A 369 -10.78 13.69 7.86
N THR A 370 -10.73 14.63 6.92
CA THR A 370 -10.59 14.38 5.48
C THR A 370 -9.16 14.13 5.04
N GLN A 371 -8.17 14.36 5.90
CA GLN A 371 -6.76 14.20 5.58
C GLN A 371 -6.23 12.86 6.08
N ALA A 372 -5.25 12.31 5.36
CA ALA A 372 -4.64 11.03 5.67
C ALA A 372 -3.33 10.84 4.91
N SER A 373 -2.38 10.13 5.50
CA SER A 373 -1.30 9.45 4.77
C SER A 373 -1.50 7.96 5.04
N ASN A 374 -1.76 7.18 3.99
CA ASN A 374 -2.11 5.77 4.08
C ASN A 374 -1.52 4.99 2.90
N TYR A 375 -1.73 3.66 2.88
CA TYR A 375 -1.23 2.79 1.80
C TYR A 375 0.27 2.98 1.57
N THR A 376 1.04 2.87 2.65
CA THR A 376 2.46 3.16 2.63
C THR A 376 3.24 2.07 1.92
N GLY A 377 4.25 2.48 1.16
CA GLY A 377 5.29 1.61 0.62
C GLY A 377 6.60 1.85 1.38
N PRO A 378 6.74 1.33 2.61
CA PRO A 378 7.97 1.45 3.38
C PRO A 378 9.10 0.59 2.81
N PHE A 379 10.33 1.09 2.95
CA PHE A 379 11.56 0.45 2.54
C PHE A 379 12.67 0.86 3.51
N ILE A 380 13.44 -0.12 4.00
CA ILE A 380 14.60 0.13 4.86
C ILE A 380 15.77 0.54 3.99
N ASP A 381 16.37 1.66 4.32
CA ASP A 381 17.48 2.23 3.59
C ASP A 381 18.63 2.60 4.53
N GLY A 382 19.62 1.71 4.63
CA GLY A 382 20.71 1.87 5.58
C GLY A 382 20.17 1.98 7.02
N GLN A 383 20.38 3.13 7.67
CA GLN A 383 19.91 3.41 9.03
C GLN A 383 18.49 3.98 9.10
N ASP A 384 17.91 4.36 7.97
CA ASP A 384 16.64 5.07 7.91
C ASP A 384 15.52 4.16 7.41
N LEU A 385 14.29 4.47 7.81
CA LEU A 385 13.09 3.93 7.19
C LEU A 385 12.52 4.99 6.26
N LEU A 386 12.48 4.70 4.98
CA LEU A 386 11.84 5.55 3.98
C LEU A 386 10.46 5.01 3.67
N PHE A 387 9.51 5.86 3.31
CA PHE A 387 8.24 5.38 2.80
C PHE A 387 7.59 6.37 1.84
N GLY A 388 6.93 5.82 0.82
CA GLY A 388 5.97 6.52 0.01
C GLY A 388 4.58 6.39 0.64
N ALA A 389 3.72 7.40 0.52
CA ALA A 389 2.33 7.30 0.99
C ALA A 389 1.36 7.86 -0.04
N ARG A 390 0.15 7.30 -0.07
CA ARG A 390 -1.02 7.99 -0.63
C ARG A 390 -1.47 9.03 0.37
N THR A 391 -1.45 10.29 -0.02
CA THR A 391 -1.78 11.39 0.88
C THR A 391 -2.98 12.17 0.39
N ALA A 392 -4.02 12.19 1.24
CA ALA A 392 -5.17 13.07 1.16
C ALA A 392 -4.81 14.37 1.90
N TYR A 393 -4.48 15.43 1.17
CA TYR A 393 -4.15 16.73 1.72
C TYR A 393 -5.26 17.75 1.47
N GLN A 394 -5.66 17.92 0.20
CA GLN A 394 -6.83 18.68 -0.23
C GLN A 394 -7.86 17.78 -0.94
N ALA A 395 -7.70 16.46 -0.81
CA ALA A 395 -8.63 15.48 -1.32
C ALA A 395 -10.01 15.58 -0.66
N PRO A 396 -11.07 15.14 -1.37
CA PRO A 396 -12.44 15.23 -0.89
C PRO A 396 -12.79 14.26 0.27
N ASN A 397 -11.95 13.26 0.55
CA ASN A 397 -12.08 12.40 1.73
C ASN A 397 -10.70 11.81 2.11
N ASN A 398 -10.63 11.10 3.24
CA ASN A 398 -9.39 10.53 3.78
C ASN A 398 -8.96 9.19 3.15
N HIS A 399 -9.71 8.69 2.16
CA HIS A 399 -9.39 7.47 1.43
C HIS A 399 -8.78 7.77 0.06
N ASP A 400 -9.33 8.76 -0.64
CA ASP A 400 -8.88 9.22 -1.95
C ASP A 400 -7.76 10.22 -1.76
N ASN A 401 -6.76 10.21 -2.64
CA ASN A 401 -5.56 11.00 -2.47
C ASN A 401 -5.36 11.95 -3.65
N ASP A 402 -4.89 13.15 -3.34
CA ASP A 402 -4.47 14.19 -4.29
C ASP A 402 -2.94 14.27 -4.39
N LEU A 403 -2.23 13.55 -3.52
CA LEU A 403 -0.76 13.48 -3.51
C LEU A 403 -0.28 12.03 -3.37
N VAL A 404 0.92 11.80 -3.90
CA VAL A 404 1.82 10.73 -3.46
C VAL A 404 3.04 11.40 -2.85
N THR A 405 3.35 11.09 -1.60
CA THR A 405 4.37 11.78 -0.80
C THR A 405 5.51 10.84 -0.41
N PHE A 406 6.69 11.41 -0.17
CA PHE A 406 7.87 10.73 0.34
C PHE A 406 8.20 11.22 1.75
N HIS A 407 8.54 10.27 2.63
CA HIS A 407 8.83 10.51 4.02
C HIS A 407 10.08 9.73 4.47
N ARG A 408 10.71 10.19 5.54
CA ARG A 408 11.90 9.57 6.14
C ARG A 408 11.80 9.57 7.67
N VAL A 409 12.05 8.42 8.27
CA VAL A 409 12.27 8.26 9.72
C VAL A 409 13.75 7.94 9.92
N ARG A 410 14.47 8.87 10.55
CA ARG A 410 15.90 8.68 10.78
C ARG A 410 16.17 7.70 11.91
N ASN A 411 17.16 6.82 11.74
CA ASN A 411 17.62 5.91 12.80
C ASN A 411 16.48 5.10 13.45
N PHE A 412 15.48 4.68 12.67
CA PHE A 412 14.22 4.10 13.17
C PHE A 412 14.41 2.90 14.12
N ARG A 413 15.51 2.15 13.97
CA ARG A 413 15.85 1.01 14.84
C ARG A 413 16.03 1.40 16.31
N SER A 414 16.37 2.65 16.61
CA SER A 414 16.46 3.13 18.00
C SER A 414 15.11 3.11 18.73
N LEU A 415 14.00 3.00 17.99
CA LEU A 415 12.66 2.88 18.57
C LEU A 415 12.35 1.48 19.10
N ALA A 416 13.10 0.46 18.68
CA ALA A 416 12.93 -0.92 19.11
C ALA A 416 13.91 -1.33 20.22
N LYS A 417 14.56 -0.38 20.91
CA LYS A 417 15.48 -0.68 22.03
C LYS A 417 14.93 -1.71 23.04
N PRO A 418 13.63 -1.70 23.43
CA PRO A 418 13.10 -2.73 24.33
C PRO A 418 13.12 -4.16 23.76
N LEU A 419 13.17 -4.33 22.44
CA LEU A 419 13.23 -5.61 21.74
C LEU A 419 14.66 -6.00 21.31
N MET A 420 15.56 -5.03 21.26
CA MET A 420 16.96 -5.22 20.91
C MET A 420 17.74 -5.54 22.19
N THR A 421 17.99 -6.82 22.44
CA THR A 421 18.92 -7.22 23.51
C THR A 421 20.31 -6.69 23.17
N GLU A 422 20.90 -5.87 24.04
CA GLU A 422 22.31 -5.53 23.97
C GLU A 422 23.13 -6.81 24.10
N GLY A 423 23.66 -7.32 22.98
CA GLY A 423 24.96 -8.00 22.94
C GLY A 423 25.24 -9.15 23.92
N ARG A 424 24.25 -9.82 24.50
CA ARG A 424 24.43 -11.15 25.10
C ARG A 424 23.67 -12.14 24.25
N GLY A 425 24.41 -12.78 23.36
CA GLY A 425 23.87 -13.66 22.34
C GLY A 425 22.94 -14.72 22.91
N LEU A 426 21.82 -14.92 22.22
CA LEU A 426 21.01 -16.14 22.26
C LEU A 426 21.76 -17.33 21.60
N ARG A 427 23.09 -17.43 21.78
CA ARG A 427 23.89 -18.57 21.30
C ARG A 427 24.08 -19.67 22.35
N ASP A 428 23.66 -19.47 23.60
CA ASP A 428 23.92 -20.44 24.70
C ASP A 428 22.66 -21.13 25.28
N VAL A 429 21.50 -21.08 24.61
CA VAL A 429 20.29 -21.78 25.11
C VAL A 429 19.96 -23.06 24.31
N GLN A 430 20.79 -23.45 23.35
CA GLN A 430 20.65 -24.73 22.62
C GLN A 430 21.62 -25.84 23.08
N ALA A 431 22.19 -25.72 24.28
CA ALA A 431 22.97 -26.79 24.89
C ALA A 431 22.65 -26.92 26.39
N ARG A 432 21.42 -27.35 26.72
CA ARG A 432 21.09 -28.07 27.96
C ARG A 432 19.95 -29.04 27.73
#